data_AF-A0A429EB28-F1
#
_entry.id   AF-A0A429EB28-F1
#
_cell.length_a   1.000
_cell.length_b   1.000
_cell.length_c   1.000
_cell.angle_alpha   90.00
_cell.angle_beta   90.00
_cell.angle_gamma   90.00
#
_symmetry.space_group_name_H-M   'P 1'
#
loop_
_entity.id
_entity.type
_entity.pdbx_description
1 polymer ?
#
loop_
_entity_poly.entity_id
_entity_poly.type
_entity_poly.pdbx_seq_one_letter_code
_entity_poly.pdbx_strand_id
1 'polypeptide(L)'
;MSSVVHAAGVGSGVAVEDLQPADLAGLLSAKAGGAAVLDEVTAGRELDAFVLFSSGAGVWGSGGLGGYAAANAYLDALAVDRRARGLTASSVAWGLWAGVGMASGAGGERLRGFGMEGIDEERGMLALGQVLDADETAVVVAGFDWPRFVPTYTLHRPSPLLSEIAEVKEALAADVAAAGGEESVGEWAGRLAGMQGAEQRLILTELVRGHVAAVLGYGSAEDVLPQQAFKDLGLDSAGAVELRNRLSQTVGVKLPSTMVFDYPNAAALADYLRSELGAGGGADEVGDPVLQALERLASELESVEGGSDARKDVTEHLQTMLSRWLRRSSSDGAASETGHPATGRQEVAGALDVASADEVLDFINKELGSS
;
A
#
# COMPACT_ATOMS: atom_id res chain seq x y z
N MET A 1 48.21 16.44 -6.49
CA MET A 1 46.87 15.84 -6.55
C MET A 1 45.84 16.93 -6.30
N SER A 2 44.88 17.06 -7.20
CA SER A 2 43.72 17.97 -7.05
C SER A 2 42.46 17.13 -7.03
N SER A 3 42.01 16.77 -5.83
CA SER A 3 40.78 16.00 -5.60
C SER A 3 39.75 16.89 -4.89
N VAL A 4 38.50 16.77 -5.30
CA VAL A 4 37.35 17.41 -4.65
C VAL A 4 36.45 16.32 -4.10
N VAL A 5 36.08 16.43 -2.83
CA VAL A 5 35.08 15.58 -2.19
C VAL A 5 33.99 16.46 -1.61
N HIS A 6 32.80 16.40 -2.22
CA HIS A 6 31.64 17.17 -1.80
C HIS A 6 30.75 16.32 -0.89
N ALA A 7 30.93 16.50 0.42
CA ALA A 7 30.13 15.88 1.47
C ALA A 7 29.25 16.89 2.23
N ALA A 8 29.15 18.13 1.75
CA ALA A 8 28.32 19.15 2.40
C ALA A 8 26.84 18.87 2.17
N GLY A 9 26.06 18.91 3.25
CA GLY A 9 24.62 18.74 3.19
C GLY A 9 23.99 18.82 4.58
N VAL A 10 22.69 19.06 4.59
CA VAL A 10 21.86 19.00 5.79
C VAL A 10 20.70 18.04 5.53
N GLY A 11 20.46 17.13 6.48
CA GLY A 11 19.28 16.27 6.47
C GLY A 11 18.19 16.94 7.31
N SER A 12 17.12 17.41 6.68
CA SER A 12 15.90 17.82 7.37
C SER A 12 14.71 17.12 6.71
N GLY A 13 13.80 16.62 7.55
CA GLY A 13 12.60 15.92 7.11
C GLY A 13 11.39 16.84 7.15
N VAL A 14 10.84 17.15 5.98
CA VAL A 14 9.57 17.87 5.81
C VAL A 14 8.73 17.11 4.79
N ALA A 15 7.47 16.85 5.13
CA ALA A 15 6.54 16.21 4.21
C ALA A 15 6.37 17.08 2.96
N VAL A 16 6.15 16.45 1.80
CA VAL A 16 6.06 17.18 0.52
C VAL A 16 4.89 18.17 0.53
N GLU A 17 3.79 17.84 1.19
CA GLU A 17 2.61 18.70 1.34
C GLU A 17 2.86 19.96 2.18
N ASP A 18 3.82 19.89 3.11
CA ASP A 18 4.18 21.01 3.99
C ASP A 18 5.39 21.81 3.48
N LEU A 19 6.13 21.27 2.51
CA LEU A 19 7.41 21.82 2.07
C LEU A 19 7.22 23.17 1.36
N GLN A 20 7.75 24.24 1.96
CA GLN A 20 7.71 25.56 1.35
C GLN A 20 8.93 25.78 0.43
N PRO A 21 8.83 26.70 -0.56
CA PRO A 21 9.95 27.03 -1.44
C PRO A 21 11.22 27.48 -0.69
N ALA A 22 11.06 28.18 0.44
CA ALA A 22 12.18 28.62 1.27
C ALA A 22 12.90 27.44 1.95
N ASP A 23 12.16 26.43 2.42
CA ASP A 23 12.72 25.21 3.01
C ASP A 23 13.50 24.42 1.96
N LEU A 24 12.92 24.27 0.76
CA LEU A 24 13.56 23.60 -0.35
C LEU A 24 14.85 24.32 -0.78
N ALA A 25 14.84 25.66 -0.87
CA ALA A 25 16.03 26.44 -1.17
C ALA A 25 17.13 26.23 -0.11
N GLY A 26 16.75 26.20 1.18
CA GLY A 26 17.67 25.92 2.27
C GLY A 26 18.31 24.52 2.16
N LEU A 27 17.50 23.50 1.86
CA LEU A 27 17.95 22.11 1.69
C LEU A 27 18.87 21.92 0.48
N LEU A 28 18.57 22.59 -0.63
CA LEU A 28 19.34 22.51 -1.87
C LEU A 28 20.66 23.30 -1.81
N SER A 29 20.70 24.40 -1.05
CA SER A 29 21.79 25.37 -1.09
C SER A 29 23.17 24.76 -0.87
N ALA A 30 23.38 24.07 0.26
CA ALA A 30 24.69 23.50 0.58
C ALA A 30 25.08 22.35 -0.36
N LYS A 31 24.10 21.53 -0.76
CA LYS A 31 24.34 20.29 -1.48
C LYS A 31 24.35 20.52 -2.99
N ALA A 32 23.21 20.85 -3.59
CA ALA A 32 23.11 21.11 -5.02
C ALA A 32 23.85 22.41 -5.40
N GLY A 33 23.61 23.51 -4.67
CA GLY A 33 24.28 24.79 -4.93
C GLY A 33 25.79 24.71 -4.75
N GLY A 34 26.26 24.08 -3.68
CA GLY A 34 27.69 23.84 -3.45
C GLY A 34 28.34 23.02 -4.57
N ALA A 35 27.68 21.96 -5.03
CA ALA A 35 28.19 21.14 -6.12
C ALA A 35 28.26 21.89 -7.45
N ALA A 36 27.26 22.72 -7.76
CA ALA A 36 27.25 23.57 -8.95
C ALA A 36 28.43 24.54 -8.96
N VAL A 37 28.69 25.20 -7.83
CA VAL A 37 29.84 26.10 -7.68
C VAL A 37 31.17 25.34 -7.84
N LEU A 38 31.29 24.17 -7.21
CA LEU A 38 32.48 23.32 -7.35
C LEU A 38 32.69 22.88 -8.80
N ASP A 39 31.62 22.55 -9.53
CA ASP A 39 31.68 22.19 -10.95
C ASP A 39 32.26 23.33 -11.78
N GLU A 40 31.71 24.54 -11.62
CA GLU A 40 32.09 25.75 -12.35
C GLU A 40 33.56 26.14 -12.10
N VAL A 41 33.96 26.25 -10.83
CA VAL A 41 35.32 26.74 -10.48
C VAL A 41 36.42 25.72 -10.78
N THR A 42 36.06 24.47 -11.06
CA THR A 42 37.00 23.40 -11.40
C THR A 42 36.92 22.91 -12.84
N ALA A 43 35.99 23.41 -13.66
CA ALA A 43 35.79 22.94 -15.03
C ALA A 43 37.03 23.07 -15.94
N GLY A 44 37.90 24.05 -15.67
CA GLY A 44 39.16 24.25 -16.39
C GLY A 44 40.39 23.59 -15.76
N ARG A 45 40.21 22.68 -14.79
CA ARG A 45 41.30 22.02 -14.06
C ARG A 45 41.28 20.52 -14.30
N GLU A 46 42.45 19.94 -14.50
CA GLU A 46 42.61 18.48 -14.43
C GLU A 46 42.51 18.04 -12.96
N LEU A 47 41.50 17.23 -12.64
CA LEU A 47 41.29 16.69 -11.30
C LEU A 47 41.55 15.19 -11.30
N ASP A 48 42.20 14.70 -10.25
CA ASP A 48 42.36 13.26 -10.02
C ASP A 48 41.03 12.63 -9.59
N ALA A 49 40.19 13.39 -8.89
CA ALA A 49 38.86 12.94 -8.48
C ALA A 49 37.91 14.12 -8.23
N PHE A 50 36.63 13.92 -8.55
CA PHE A 50 35.54 14.82 -8.20
C PHE A 50 34.39 13.97 -7.67
N VAL A 51 34.31 13.81 -6.34
CA VAL A 51 33.43 12.87 -5.68
C VAL A 51 32.25 13.60 -5.05
N LEU A 52 31.04 13.18 -5.38
CA LEU A 52 29.80 13.68 -4.82
C LEU A 52 29.21 12.62 -3.88
N PHE A 53 29.08 12.96 -2.60
CA PHE A 53 28.42 12.09 -1.63
C PHE A 53 26.91 12.27 -1.75
N SER A 54 26.27 11.51 -2.62
CA SER A 54 24.82 11.45 -2.79
C SER A 54 24.17 10.52 -1.75
N SER A 55 22.88 10.26 -1.89
CA SER A 55 22.11 9.39 -1.01
C SER A 55 21.07 8.63 -1.82
N GLY A 56 20.84 7.38 -1.40
CA GLY A 56 19.75 6.55 -1.90
C GLY A 56 18.36 7.18 -1.87
N ALA A 57 18.13 8.16 -0.98
CA ALA A 57 16.89 8.94 -0.98
C ALA A 57 16.64 9.66 -2.32
N GLY A 58 17.69 10.02 -3.07
CA GLY A 58 17.57 10.59 -4.42
C GLY A 58 17.29 9.55 -5.53
N VAL A 59 17.43 8.26 -5.23
CA VAL A 59 17.28 7.15 -6.18
C VAL A 59 15.95 6.43 -6.00
N TRP A 60 15.66 5.92 -4.78
CA TRP A 60 14.43 5.18 -4.49
C TRP A 60 13.41 5.97 -3.64
N GLY A 61 13.82 7.10 -3.07
CA GLY A 61 12.96 7.93 -2.22
C GLY A 61 12.94 7.50 -0.75
N SER A 62 12.54 8.43 0.11
CA SER A 62 12.30 8.17 1.53
C SER A 62 11.20 9.10 2.03
N GLY A 63 10.28 8.57 2.84
CA GLY A 63 9.18 9.34 3.42
C GLY A 63 9.69 10.56 4.18
N GLY A 64 9.08 11.73 3.92
CA GLY A 64 9.45 12.99 4.57
C GLY A 64 10.79 13.59 4.13
N LEU A 65 11.51 13.02 3.17
CA LEU A 65 12.81 13.52 2.71
C LEU A 65 12.77 14.14 1.31
N GLY A 66 11.65 14.77 0.91
CA GLY A 66 11.45 15.26 -0.47
C GLY A 66 12.53 16.24 -0.95
N GLY A 67 12.81 17.29 -0.17
CA GLY A 67 13.86 18.26 -0.54
C GLY A 67 15.28 17.68 -0.48
N TYR A 68 15.54 16.77 0.46
CA TYR A 68 16.81 16.05 0.53
C TYR A 68 17.01 15.13 -0.69
N ALA A 69 15.97 14.39 -1.08
CA ALA A 69 15.98 13.54 -2.27
C ALA A 69 16.28 14.36 -3.54
N ALA A 70 15.62 15.50 -3.72
CA ALA A 70 15.87 16.40 -4.85
C ALA A 70 17.33 16.89 -4.91
N ALA A 71 17.91 17.24 -3.76
CA ALA A 71 19.30 17.67 -3.67
C ALA A 71 20.29 16.58 -4.06
N ASN A 72 20.01 15.33 -3.71
CA ASN A 72 20.85 14.17 -4.03
C ASN A 72 20.71 13.78 -5.51
N ALA A 73 19.48 13.73 -6.04
CA ALA A 73 19.24 13.47 -7.45
C ALA A 73 19.93 14.51 -8.36
N TYR A 74 20.03 15.77 -7.92
CA TYR A 74 20.82 16.78 -8.62
C TYR A 74 22.32 16.42 -8.70
N LEU A 75 22.91 15.87 -7.63
CA LEU A 75 24.32 15.45 -7.65
C LEU A 75 24.55 14.32 -8.65
N ASP A 76 23.64 13.34 -8.68
CA ASP A 76 23.74 12.21 -9.60
C ASP A 76 23.67 12.71 -11.05
N ALA A 77 22.75 13.63 -11.35
CA ALA A 77 22.65 14.26 -12.66
C ALA A 77 23.88 15.11 -13.01
N LEU A 78 24.44 15.85 -12.04
CA LEU A 78 25.64 16.67 -12.24
C LEU A 78 26.86 15.80 -12.57
N ALA A 79 27.04 14.65 -11.92
CA ALA A 79 28.14 13.74 -12.23
C ALA A 79 28.05 13.21 -13.67
N VAL A 80 26.85 12.82 -14.11
CA VAL A 80 26.60 12.38 -15.49
C VAL A 80 26.87 13.49 -16.50
N ASP A 81 26.36 14.70 -16.25
CA ASP A 81 26.61 15.86 -17.11
C ASP A 81 28.10 16.22 -17.20
N ARG A 82 28.80 16.22 -16.06
CA ARG A 82 30.22 16.51 -15.99
C ARG A 82 31.05 15.51 -16.78
N ARG A 83 30.71 14.21 -16.71
CA ARG A 83 31.32 13.16 -17.53
C ARG A 83 31.02 13.31 -19.01
N ALA A 84 29.80 13.71 -19.38
CA ALA A 84 29.45 13.99 -20.77
C ALA A 84 30.27 15.17 -21.37
N ARG A 85 30.74 16.10 -20.53
CA ARG A 85 31.69 17.16 -20.89
C ARG A 85 33.15 16.72 -20.89
N GLY A 86 33.44 15.44 -20.65
CA GLY A 86 34.79 14.86 -20.60
C GLY A 86 35.55 15.14 -19.31
N LEU A 87 34.86 15.55 -18.24
CA LEU A 87 35.46 15.86 -16.94
C LEU A 87 35.21 14.72 -15.95
N THR A 88 36.19 14.46 -15.07
CA THR A 88 36.08 13.44 -14.02
C THR A 88 34.95 13.78 -13.05
N ALA A 89 34.13 12.78 -12.71
CA ALA A 89 33.09 12.85 -11.67
C ALA A 89 32.63 11.44 -11.23
N SER A 90 32.39 11.27 -9.93
CA SER A 90 31.74 10.07 -9.38
C SER A 90 30.72 10.50 -8.33
N SER A 91 29.44 10.13 -8.52
CA SER A 91 28.39 10.28 -7.52
C SER A 91 28.10 8.93 -6.86
N VAL A 92 28.20 8.88 -5.54
CA VAL A 92 27.87 7.68 -4.78
C VAL A 92 26.61 7.93 -3.97
N ALA A 93 25.53 7.26 -4.36
CA ALA A 93 24.26 7.28 -3.65
C ALA A 93 24.32 6.28 -2.49
N TRP A 94 24.74 6.78 -1.32
CA TRP A 94 24.91 5.94 -0.13
C TRP A 94 23.59 5.52 0.50
N GLY A 95 23.58 4.28 1.00
CA GLY A 95 22.65 3.78 1.99
C GLY A 95 22.99 4.29 3.40
N LEU A 96 22.54 3.55 4.42
CA LEU A 96 22.70 3.94 5.81
C LEU A 96 24.16 3.72 6.26
N TRP A 97 24.83 4.77 6.76
CA TRP A 97 26.13 4.61 7.43
C TRP A 97 25.92 4.25 8.91
N ALA A 98 26.70 3.30 9.43
CA ALA A 98 26.64 2.87 10.82
C ALA A 98 27.48 3.79 11.73
N GLY A 99 27.07 3.92 12.99
CA GLY A 99 27.86 4.53 14.07
C GLY A 99 27.85 6.06 14.15
N VAL A 100 28.02 6.78 13.04
CA VAL A 100 28.17 8.26 13.04
C VAL A 100 27.44 8.95 11.88
N GLY A 101 27.18 10.25 12.01
CA GLY A 101 26.62 11.09 10.94
C GLY A 101 25.08 11.21 10.96
N MET A 102 24.49 11.56 9.80
CA MET A 102 23.04 11.80 9.64
C MET A 102 22.16 10.57 9.93
N ALA A 103 22.77 9.40 9.99
CA ALA A 103 22.15 8.12 10.30
C ALA A 103 22.19 7.77 11.81
N SER A 104 22.74 8.63 12.65
CA SER A 104 22.77 8.44 14.10
C SER A 104 21.41 8.77 14.74
N GLY A 105 21.08 8.08 15.83
CA GLY A 105 19.82 8.28 16.57
C GLY A 105 18.59 7.61 15.96
N ALA A 106 17.40 8.05 16.41
CA ALA A 106 16.11 7.39 16.16
C ALA A 106 15.77 7.23 14.67
N GLY A 107 16.19 8.17 13.81
CA GLY A 107 15.97 8.08 12.35
C GLY A 107 16.69 6.89 11.72
N GLY A 108 17.94 6.62 12.13
CA GLY A 108 18.69 5.46 11.64
C GLY A 108 18.21 4.13 12.20
N GLU A 109 17.76 4.11 13.47
CA GLU A 109 17.11 2.92 14.06
C GLU A 109 15.83 2.57 13.32
N ARG A 110 15.02 3.58 12.97
CA ARG A 110 13.81 3.40 12.17
C ARG A 110 14.11 2.82 10.79
N LEU A 111 15.12 3.34 10.08
CA LEU A 111 15.51 2.81 8.77
C LEU A 111 16.02 1.37 8.86
N ARG A 112 16.75 1.00 9.92
CA ARG A 112 17.11 -0.40 10.20
C ARG A 112 15.89 -1.29 10.46
N GLY A 113 14.91 -0.78 11.20
CA GLY A 113 13.61 -1.45 11.39
C GLY A 113 12.85 -1.68 10.09
N PHE A 114 13.15 -0.89 9.04
CA PHE A 114 12.62 -1.07 7.69
C PHE A 114 13.51 -1.91 6.77
N GLY A 115 14.55 -2.57 7.28
CA GLY A 115 15.41 -3.44 6.49
C GLY A 115 16.54 -2.73 5.74
N MET A 116 16.86 -1.47 6.07
CA MET A 116 18.12 -0.86 5.61
C MET A 116 19.27 -1.34 6.50
N GLU A 117 20.31 -1.91 5.91
CA GLU A 117 21.48 -2.33 6.67
C GLU A 117 22.50 -1.19 6.80
N GLY A 118 23.13 -1.10 7.97
CA GLY A 118 24.18 -0.11 8.23
C GLY A 118 25.52 -0.53 7.62
N ILE A 119 26.14 0.35 6.86
CA ILE A 119 27.49 0.21 6.31
C ILE A 119 28.47 0.77 7.34
N ASP A 120 29.37 -0.06 7.86
CA ASP A 120 30.45 0.42 8.71
C ASP A 120 31.49 1.24 7.92
N GLU A 121 32.26 2.06 8.63
CA GLU A 121 33.21 2.99 8.03
C GLU A 121 34.25 2.30 7.14
N GLU A 122 34.78 1.16 7.57
CA GLU A 122 35.80 0.42 6.81
C GLU A 122 35.24 -0.09 5.48
N ARG A 123 34.03 -0.69 5.50
CA ARG A 123 33.34 -1.12 4.28
C ARG A 123 32.96 0.04 3.38
N GLY A 124 32.49 1.15 3.94
CA GLY A 124 32.13 2.35 3.18
C GLY A 124 33.34 2.93 2.45
N MET A 125 34.48 3.06 3.15
CA MET A 125 35.71 3.57 2.55
C MET A 125 36.30 2.60 1.51
N LEU A 126 36.22 1.29 1.74
CA LEU A 126 36.62 0.28 0.75
C LEU A 126 35.77 0.38 -0.53
N ALA A 127 34.45 0.49 -0.38
CA ALA A 127 33.54 0.65 -1.51
C ALA A 127 33.82 1.93 -2.30
N LEU A 128 34.10 3.05 -1.61
CA LEU A 128 34.50 4.28 -2.28
C LEU A 128 35.79 4.10 -3.09
N GLY A 129 36.78 3.39 -2.54
CA GLY A 129 38.00 3.04 -3.28
C GLY A 129 37.70 2.26 -4.55
N GLN A 130 36.85 1.23 -4.47
CA GLN A 130 36.43 0.42 -5.62
C GLN A 130 35.72 1.23 -6.70
N VAL A 131 34.84 2.16 -6.31
CA VAL A 131 34.15 3.07 -7.23
C VAL A 131 35.13 3.94 -8.00
N LEU A 132 36.15 4.46 -7.32
CA LEU A 132 37.18 5.31 -7.94
C LEU A 132 38.11 4.49 -8.84
N ASP A 133 38.53 3.30 -8.41
CA ASP A 133 39.38 2.41 -9.20
C ASP A 133 38.68 1.91 -10.48
N ALA A 134 37.36 1.73 -10.44
CA ALA A 134 36.54 1.34 -11.57
C ALA A 134 36.11 2.51 -12.48
N ASP A 135 36.46 3.75 -12.13
CA ASP A 135 36.04 4.98 -12.82
C ASP A 135 34.51 5.13 -12.99
N GLU A 136 33.75 4.66 -11.99
CA GLU A 136 32.28 4.69 -12.03
C GLU A 136 31.73 6.12 -11.93
N THR A 137 30.65 6.40 -12.67
CA THR A 137 30.07 7.76 -12.72
C THR A 137 28.95 7.96 -11.69
N ALA A 138 27.99 7.04 -11.62
CA ALA A 138 26.84 7.14 -10.72
C ALA A 138 26.49 5.73 -10.23
N VAL A 139 26.66 5.50 -8.93
CA VAL A 139 26.54 4.16 -8.32
C VAL A 139 25.82 4.25 -6.98
N VAL A 140 25.01 3.22 -6.69
CA VAL A 140 24.37 3.04 -5.39
C VAL A 140 25.22 2.09 -4.55
N VAL A 141 25.49 2.46 -3.31
CA VAL A 141 26.14 1.58 -2.34
C VAL A 141 25.28 1.54 -1.08
N ALA A 142 24.51 0.46 -0.91
CA ALA A 142 23.54 0.28 0.15
C ALA A 142 23.40 -1.21 0.51
N GLY A 143 23.17 -1.51 1.79
CA GLY A 143 22.80 -2.84 2.25
C GLY A 143 21.31 -2.93 2.57
N PHE A 144 20.70 -4.09 2.29
CA PHE A 144 19.27 -4.32 2.45
C PHE A 144 19.00 -5.73 3.00
N ASP A 145 18.12 -5.80 3.99
CA ASP A 145 17.32 -6.98 4.31
C ASP A 145 16.05 -6.92 3.44
N TRP A 146 16.13 -7.51 2.24
CA TRP A 146 15.05 -7.45 1.25
C TRP A 146 13.69 -7.97 1.74
N PRO A 147 13.61 -9.13 2.45
CA PRO A 147 12.38 -9.58 3.08
C PRO A 147 11.70 -8.54 3.99
N ARG A 148 12.49 -7.70 4.66
CA ARG A 148 11.96 -6.64 5.54
C ARG A 148 11.68 -5.33 4.79
N PHE A 149 12.54 -4.99 3.83
CA PHE A 149 12.48 -3.73 3.09
C PHE A 149 11.36 -3.68 2.07
N VAL A 150 11.23 -4.72 1.23
CA VAL A 150 10.31 -4.71 0.09
C VAL A 150 8.86 -4.51 0.52
N PRO A 151 8.30 -5.26 1.49
CA PRO A 151 6.90 -5.09 1.88
C PRO A 151 6.59 -3.69 2.40
N THR A 152 7.52 -3.11 3.16
CA THR A 152 7.41 -1.74 3.70
C THR A 152 7.47 -0.70 2.58
N TYR A 153 8.46 -0.83 1.69
CA TYR A 153 8.68 0.12 0.60
C TYR A 153 7.51 0.12 -0.40
N THR A 154 6.93 -1.05 -0.69
CA THR A 154 5.80 -1.18 -1.62
C THR A 154 4.43 -1.08 -0.97
N LEU A 155 4.36 -0.76 0.34
CA LEU A 155 3.13 -0.81 1.14
C LEU A 155 1.97 -0.02 0.51
N HIS A 156 2.25 1.21 0.07
CA HIS A 156 1.25 2.11 -0.50
C HIS A 156 1.19 2.02 -2.03
N ARG A 157 2.28 1.58 -2.66
CA ARG A 157 2.42 1.58 -4.11
C ARG A 157 3.42 0.51 -4.55
N PRO A 158 3.01 -0.43 -5.44
CA PRO A 158 3.96 -1.32 -6.11
C PRO A 158 5.04 -0.51 -6.84
N SER A 159 6.29 -0.92 -6.73
CA SER A 159 7.41 -0.22 -7.36
C SER A 159 8.14 -1.12 -8.36
N PRO A 160 8.12 -0.81 -9.68
CA PRO A 160 8.90 -1.56 -10.66
C PRO A 160 10.40 -1.34 -10.50
N LEU A 161 10.83 -0.33 -9.73
CA LEU A 161 12.23 0.03 -9.52
C LEU A 161 13.08 -1.16 -9.02
N LEU A 162 12.51 -1.98 -8.15
CA LEU A 162 13.21 -3.10 -7.52
C LEU A 162 12.93 -4.44 -8.22
N SER A 163 12.08 -4.43 -9.26
CA SER A 163 11.50 -5.65 -9.82
C SER A 163 12.52 -6.56 -10.52
N GLU A 164 13.68 -6.04 -10.92
CA GLU A 164 14.73 -6.82 -11.58
C GLU A 164 15.80 -7.38 -10.62
N ILE A 165 15.76 -7.02 -9.34
CA ILE A 165 16.69 -7.53 -8.33
C ILE A 165 16.27 -8.96 -7.94
N ALA A 166 17.17 -9.92 -8.04
CA ALA A 166 16.87 -11.34 -7.83
C ALA A 166 16.38 -11.61 -6.39
N GLU A 167 17.07 -11.04 -5.42
CA GLU A 167 16.78 -11.15 -3.99
C GLU A 167 15.40 -10.55 -3.64
N VAL A 168 14.96 -9.53 -4.38
CA VAL A 168 13.61 -8.95 -4.25
C VAL A 168 12.55 -9.90 -4.79
N LYS A 169 12.79 -10.53 -5.94
CA LYS A 169 11.90 -11.56 -6.50
C LYS A 169 11.74 -12.73 -5.53
N GLU A 170 12.84 -13.17 -4.92
CA GLU A 170 12.84 -14.23 -3.91
C GLU A 170 12.08 -13.81 -2.64
N ALA A 171 12.30 -12.60 -2.12
CA ALA A 171 11.59 -12.08 -0.96
C ALA A 171 10.07 -12.01 -1.18
N LEU A 172 9.63 -11.54 -2.35
CA LEU A 172 8.21 -11.49 -2.71
C LEU A 172 7.59 -12.89 -2.86
N ALA A 173 8.32 -13.84 -3.44
CA ALA A 173 7.86 -15.23 -3.55
C ALA A 173 7.73 -15.90 -2.18
N ALA A 174 8.68 -15.64 -1.28
CA ALA A 174 8.66 -16.15 0.09
C ALA A 174 7.50 -15.56 0.91
N ASP A 175 7.20 -14.26 0.76
CA ASP A 175 6.04 -13.62 1.43
C ASP A 175 4.72 -14.25 0.97
N VAL A 176 4.57 -14.53 -0.33
CA VAL A 176 3.40 -15.23 -0.87
C VAL A 176 3.28 -16.66 -0.33
N ALA A 177 4.39 -17.38 -0.20
CA ALA A 177 4.40 -18.73 0.36
C ALA A 177 4.09 -18.75 1.87
N ALA A 178 4.61 -17.78 2.63
CA ALA A 178 4.37 -17.65 4.07
C ALA A 178 2.93 -17.24 4.40
N ALA A 179 2.33 -16.38 3.56
CA ALA A 179 0.91 -16.00 3.69
C ALA A 179 -0.06 -17.12 3.28
N GLY A 180 0.44 -18.22 2.70
CA GLY A 180 -0.32 -19.41 2.33
C GLY A 180 -0.18 -20.59 3.30
N GLY A 181 0.23 -20.34 4.56
CA GLY A 181 0.39 -21.37 5.58
C GLY A 181 -0.94 -22.00 6.02
N GLU A 182 -1.48 -22.93 5.23
CA GLU A 182 -2.68 -23.72 5.58
C GLU A 182 -2.56 -24.40 6.96
N GLU A 183 -1.34 -24.71 7.40
CA GLU A 183 -1.02 -25.38 8.66
C GLU A 183 -1.27 -24.50 9.90
N SER A 184 -0.92 -23.21 9.87
CA SER A 184 -1.14 -22.28 11.00
C SER A 184 -2.58 -21.74 11.05
N VAL A 185 -3.24 -21.58 9.90
CA VAL A 185 -4.69 -21.33 9.83
C VAL A 185 -5.45 -22.49 10.47
N GLY A 186 -5.08 -23.74 10.14
CA GLY A 186 -5.68 -24.95 10.72
C GLY A 186 -5.47 -25.08 12.23
N GLU A 187 -4.29 -24.70 12.75
CA GLU A 187 -3.98 -24.71 14.18
C GLU A 187 -4.84 -23.71 14.97
N TRP A 188 -4.93 -22.46 14.49
CA TRP A 188 -5.75 -21.43 15.15
C TRP A 188 -7.25 -21.67 14.98
N ALA A 189 -7.69 -22.11 13.80
CA ALA A 189 -9.07 -22.51 13.59
C ALA A 189 -9.46 -23.68 14.50
N GLY A 190 -8.57 -24.69 14.65
CA GLY A 190 -8.75 -25.81 15.57
C GLY A 190 -8.74 -25.41 17.05
N ARG A 191 -7.88 -24.46 17.44
CA ARG A 191 -7.81 -23.93 18.81
C ARG A 191 -9.06 -23.13 19.21
N LEU A 192 -9.66 -22.42 18.25
CA LEU A 192 -10.90 -21.65 18.46
C LEU A 192 -12.16 -22.53 18.31
N ALA A 193 -12.06 -23.69 17.66
CA ALA A 193 -13.16 -24.61 17.48
C ALA A 193 -13.68 -25.13 18.83
N GLY A 194 -14.99 -25.04 19.04
CA GLY A 194 -15.65 -25.48 20.28
C GLY A 194 -15.62 -24.48 21.44
N MET A 195 -14.94 -23.35 21.29
CA MET A 195 -14.99 -22.24 22.25
C MET A 195 -16.22 -21.35 22.01
N GLN A 196 -16.72 -20.72 23.08
CA GLN A 196 -17.78 -19.71 22.94
C GLN A 196 -17.20 -18.42 22.34
N GLY A 197 -18.02 -17.66 21.60
CA GLY A 197 -17.54 -16.44 20.92
C GLY A 197 -16.92 -15.39 21.85
N ALA A 198 -17.32 -15.33 23.13
CA ALA A 198 -16.70 -14.45 24.11
C ALA A 198 -15.28 -14.91 24.49
N GLU A 199 -15.06 -16.22 24.59
CA GLU A 199 -13.77 -16.82 24.91
C GLU A 199 -12.78 -16.70 23.73
N GLN A 200 -13.27 -16.91 22.50
CA GLN A 200 -12.50 -16.66 21.28
C GLN A 200 -12.01 -15.21 21.20
N ARG A 201 -12.90 -14.24 21.46
CA ARG A 201 -12.56 -12.81 21.47
C ARG A 201 -11.50 -12.48 22.51
N LEU A 202 -11.59 -13.04 23.72
CA LEU A 202 -10.60 -12.80 24.77
C LEU A 202 -9.21 -13.29 24.36
N ILE A 203 -9.11 -14.51 23.81
CA ILE A 203 -7.84 -15.10 23.38
C ILE A 203 -7.22 -14.31 22.22
N LEU A 204 -8.01 -13.94 21.21
CA LEU A 204 -7.53 -13.17 20.07
C LEU A 204 -7.16 -11.74 20.47
N THR A 205 -7.89 -11.13 21.39
CA THR A 205 -7.55 -9.81 21.94
C THR A 205 -6.20 -9.87 22.65
N GLU A 206 -5.95 -10.91 23.45
CA GLU A 206 -4.68 -11.07 24.15
C GLU A 206 -3.51 -11.31 23.17
N LEU A 207 -3.74 -12.09 22.11
CA LEU A 207 -2.77 -12.28 21.03
C LEU A 207 -2.37 -10.94 20.40
N VAL A 208 -3.35 -10.13 20.01
CA VAL A 208 -3.11 -8.82 19.39
C VAL A 208 -2.37 -7.89 20.35
N ARG A 209 -2.78 -7.84 21.63
CA ARG A 209 -2.13 -7.03 22.66
C ARG A 209 -0.68 -7.43 22.88
N GLY A 210 -0.37 -8.72 22.90
CA GLY A 210 1.00 -9.22 23.02
C GLY A 210 1.90 -8.79 21.85
N HIS A 211 1.37 -8.84 20.62
CA HIS A 211 2.12 -8.37 19.45
C HIS A 211 2.29 -6.84 19.44
N VAL A 212 1.28 -6.08 19.84
CA VAL A 212 1.36 -4.61 19.98
C VAL A 212 2.39 -4.22 21.04
N ALA A 213 2.35 -4.86 22.21
CA ALA A 213 3.30 -4.62 23.30
C ALA A 213 4.75 -4.86 22.83
N ALA A 214 4.99 -5.97 22.12
CA ALA A 214 6.31 -6.27 21.60
C ALA A 214 6.80 -5.29 20.53
N VAL A 215 5.90 -4.75 19.69
CA VAL A 215 6.24 -3.72 18.68
C VAL A 215 6.54 -2.38 19.35
N LEU A 216 5.82 -2.02 20.41
CA LEU A 216 6.00 -0.77 21.15
C LEU A 216 7.10 -0.85 22.24
N GLY A 217 7.69 -2.03 22.45
CA GLY A 217 8.71 -2.25 23.47
C GLY A 217 8.19 -2.29 24.91
N TYR A 218 6.90 -2.58 25.11
CA TYR A 218 6.30 -2.76 26.44
C TYR A 218 6.67 -4.12 27.03
N GLY A 219 6.71 -4.17 28.37
CA GLY A 219 7.09 -5.38 29.10
C GLY A 219 6.00 -6.45 29.13
N SER A 220 4.73 -6.05 28.96
CA SER A 220 3.58 -6.95 29.00
C SER A 220 2.46 -6.52 28.04
N ALA A 221 1.65 -7.50 27.62
CA ALA A 221 0.37 -7.26 26.94
C ALA A 221 -0.62 -6.49 27.83
N GLU A 222 -0.47 -6.59 29.16
CA GLU A 222 -1.30 -5.88 30.14
C GLU A 222 -1.17 -4.36 30.04
N ASP A 223 -0.02 -3.86 29.59
CA ASP A 223 0.26 -2.44 29.38
C ASP A 223 -0.49 -1.85 28.17
N VAL A 224 -1.10 -2.70 27.34
CA VAL A 224 -1.90 -2.30 26.17
C VAL A 224 -3.38 -2.44 26.51
N LEU A 225 -4.14 -1.34 26.54
CA LEU A 225 -5.58 -1.41 26.78
C LEU A 225 -6.33 -1.90 25.52
N PRO A 226 -7.27 -2.86 25.63
CA PRO A 226 -7.94 -3.46 24.46
C PRO A 226 -8.67 -2.48 23.54
N GLN A 227 -9.25 -1.41 24.11
CA GLN A 227 -10.06 -0.42 23.41
C GLN A 227 -9.30 0.87 23.09
N GLN A 228 -8.04 0.99 23.53
CA GLN A 228 -7.24 2.18 23.27
C GLN A 228 -6.79 2.19 21.81
N ALA A 229 -6.90 3.34 21.16
CA ALA A 229 -6.51 3.48 19.77
C ALA A 229 -5.00 3.26 19.61
N PHE A 230 -4.61 2.51 18.59
CA PHE A 230 -3.20 2.24 18.29
C PHE A 230 -2.38 3.52 18.10
N LYS A 231 -2.97 4.54 17.48
CA LYS A 231 -2.35 5.86 17.32
C LYS A 231 -1.99 6.51 18.66
N ASP A 232 -2.87 6.38 19.66
CA ASP A 232 -2.66 6.98 20.99
C ASP A 232 -1.63 6.21 21.81
N LEU A 233 -1.40 4.94 21.47
CA LEU A 233 -0.31 4.12 22.01
C LEU A 233 1.04 4.41 21.34
N GLY A 234 1.07 5.29 20.34
CA GLY A 234 2.28 5.61 19.58
C GLY A 234 2.61 4.59 18.49
N LEU A 235 1.65 3.74 18.09
CA LEU A 235 1.82 2.88 16.92
C LEU A 235 1.78 3.75 15.67
N ASP A 236 2.95 3.96 15.08
CA ASP A 236 3.11 4.69 13.83
C ASP A 236 2.94 3.76 12.62
N SER A 237 3.09 4.31 11.41
CA SER A 237 3.00 3.51 10.18
C SER A 237 4.03 2.38 10.11
N ALA A 238 5.15 2.48 10.84
CA ALA A 238 6.18 1.45 10.89
C ALA A 238 5.74 0.28 11.78
N GLY A 239 5.32 0.60 12.99
CA GLY A 239 4.79 -0.37 13.94
C GLY A 239 3.55 -1.08 13.40
N ALA A 240 2.74 -0.41 12.59
CA ALA A 240 1.59 -1.01 11.93
C ALA A 240 1.98 -2.16 10.98
N VAL A 241 3.04 -1.99 10.19
CA VAL A 241 3.55 -3.03 9.26
C VAL A 241 4.16 -4.18 10.03
N GLU A 242 4.97 -3.88 11.06
CA GLU A 242 5.58 -4.93 11.88
C GLU A 242 4.51 -5.75 12.61
N LEU A 243 3.50 -5.10 13.18
CA LEU A 243 2.36 -5.75 13.80
C LEU A 243 1.61 -6.66 12.81
N ARG A 244 1.34 -6.15 11.60
CA ARG A 244 0.68 -6.90 10.52
C ARG A 244 1.45 -8.15 10.13
N ASN A 245 2.77 -8.03 9.93
CA ASN A 245 3.62 -9.15 9.53
C ASN A 245 3.70 -10.22 10.63
N ARG A 246 3.90 -9.78 11.88
CA ARG A 246 3.90 -10.67 13.05
C ARG A 246 2.58 -11.42 13.20
N LEU A 247 1.46 -10.72 13.11
CA LEU A 247 0.14 -11.34 13.22
C LEU A 247 -0.10 -12.30 12.05
N SER A 248 0.12 -11.88 10.80
CA SER A 248 -0.08 -12.74 9.63
C SER A 248 0.74 -14.04 9.73
N GLN A 249 1.97 -13.96 10.23
CA GLN A 249 2.82 -15.13 10.49
C GLN A 249 2.24 -16.03 11.60
N THR A 250 1.76 -15.45 12.69
CA THR A 250 1.22 -16.21 13.82
C THR A 250 -0.11 -16.91 13.47
N VAL A 251 -1.03 -16.21 12.80
CA VAL A 251 -2.39 -16.71 12.53
C VAL A 251 -2.54 -17.38 11.17
N GLY A 252 -1.54 -17.27 10.29
CA GLY A 252 -1.54 -17.92 8.97
C GLY A 252 -2.43 -17.26 7.92
N VAL A 253 -3.14 -16.19 8.26
CA VAL A 253 -4.01 -15.47 7.31
C VAL A 253 -3.31 -14.22 6.75
N LYS A 254 -3.59 -13.91 5.49
CA LYS A 254 -3.09 -12.70 4.85
C LYS A 254 -3.89 -11.49 5.34
N LEU A 255 -3.30 -10.72 6.25
CA LEU A 255 -3.94 -9.50 6.75
C LEU A 255 -3.75 -8.33 5.78
N PRO A 256 -4.80 -7.51 5.54
CA PRO A 256 -4.71 -6.29 4.75
C PRO A 256 -3.70 -5.30 5.34
N SER A 257 -3.00 -4.55 4.48
CA SER A 257 -2.06 -3.52 4.91
C SER A 257 -2.73 -2.35 5.63
N THR A 258 -4.04 -2.16 5.43
CA THR A 258 -4.86 -1.13 6.06
C THR A 258 -5.42 -1.54 7.43
N MET A 259 -5.12 -2.76 7.91
CA MET A 259 -5.77 -3.35 9.09
C MET A 259 -5.72 -2.49 10.36
N VAL A 260 -4.63 -1.75 10.58
CA VAL A 260 -4.48 -0.89 11.77
C VAL A 260 -5.36 0.37 11.68
N PHE A 261 -5.75 0.78 10.47
CA PHE A 261 -6.67 1.90 10.25
C PHE A 261 -8.13 1.43 10.24
N ASP A 262 -8.40 0.29 9.60
CA ASP A 262 -9.74 -0.29 9.52
C ASP A 262 -10.19 -0.84 10.89
N TYR A 263 -9.23 -1.32 11.69
CA TYR A 263 -9.43 -1.88 13.02
C TYR A 263 -8.51 -1.19 14.03
N PRO A 264 -8.89 0.00 14.53
CA PRO A 264 -7.96 0.94 15.18
C PRO A 264 -7.57 0.57 16.62
N ASN A 265 -7.99 -0.58 17.15
CA ASN A 265 -7.62 -1.05 18.48
C ASN A 265 -7.57 -2.59 18.53
N ALA A 266 -7.03 -3.13 19.62
CA ALA A 266 -6.79 -4.57 19.75
C ALA A 266 -8.07 -5.40 19.74
N ALA A 267 -9.17 -4.89 20.31
CA ALA A 267 -10.46 -5.57 20.31
C ALA A 267 -11.06 -5.66 18.90
N ALA A 268 -11.08 -4.54 18.16
CA ALA A 268 -11.59 -4.50 16.78
C ALA A 268 -10.79 -5.40 15.85
N LEU A 269 -9.47 -5.42 16.00
CA LEU A 269 -8.60 -6.27 15.21
C LEU A 269 -8.77 -7.75 15.56
N ALA A 270 -8.98 -8.09 16.84
CA ALA A 270 -9.29 -9.44 17.26
C ALA A 270 -10.61 -9.96 16.67
N ASP A 271 -11.63 -9.10 16.55
CA ASP A 271 -12.88 -9.45 15.90
C ASP A 271 -12.71 -9.71 14.40
N TYR A 272 -11.86 -8.94 13.72
CA TYR A 272 -11.49 -9.19 12.33
C TYR A 272 -10.76 -10.53 12.15
N LEU A 273 -9.77 -10.81 13.00
CA LEU A 273 -9.06 -12.10 12.99
C LEU A 273 -10.01 -13.28 13.20
N ARG A 274 -11.02 -13.11 14.07
CA ARG A 274 -12.04 -14.14 14.32
C ARG A 274 -12.86 -14.46 13.06
N SER A 275 -13.21 -13.44 12.27
CA SER A 275 -13.92 -13.65 11.00
C SER A 275 -13.05 -14.34 9.94
N GLU A 276 -11.77 -13.97 9.84
CA GLU A 276 -10.84 -14.54 8.86
C GLU A 276 -10.49 -16.01 9.17
N LEU A 277 -10.42 -16.38 10.46
CA LEU A 277 -10.11 -17.74 10.90
C LEU A 277 -11.30 -18.70 10.85
N GLY A 278 -12.44 -18.30 10.26
CA GLY A 278 -13.64 -19.15 10.15
C GLY A 278 -14.32 -19.48 11.49
N ALA A 279 -13.90 -18.85 12.60
CA ALA A 279 -14.48 -19.02 13.93
C ALA A 279 -15.86 -18.34 14.10
N GLY A 280 -16.40 -17.77 13.02
CA GLY A 280 -17.80 -17.32 12.90
C GLY A 280 -18.81 -18.42 12.60
N GLY A 281 -18.39 -19.68 12.40
CA GLY A 281 -19.23 -20.81 12.03
C GLY A 281 -19.98 -21.50 13.18
N GLY A 282 -20.49 -20.74 14.15
CA GLY A 282 -21.27 -21.26 15.29
C GLY A 282 -22.67 -20.68 15.33
N ALA A 283 -23.57 -21.27 14.52
CA ALA A 283 -25.03 -21.12 14.57
C ALA A 283 -25.58 -19.68 14.62
N ASP A 284 -25.69 -19.05 13.45
CA ASP A 284 -26.97 -18.48 12.99
C ASP A 284 -26.89 -18.32 11.46
N GLU A 285 -27.95 -18.73 10.78
CA GLU A 285 -28.12 -18.70 9.33
C GLU A 285 -27.85 -17.30 8.78
N VAL A 286 -26.98 -17.16 7.77
CA VAL A 286 -27.05 -15.97 6.94
C VAL A 286 -26.76 -16.29 5.48
N GLY A 287 -27.82 -16.16 4.69
CA GLY A 287 -27.82 -16.25 3.23
C GLY A 287 -27.06 -15.11 2.56
N ASP A 288 -27.14 -15.08 1.23
CA ASP A 288 -26.50 -14.09 0.35
C ASP A 288 -26.43 -12.68 0.99
N PRO A 289 -25.23 -12.07 1.12
CA PRO A 289 -25.07 -10.72 1.66
C PRO A 289 -25.99 -9.67 1.00
N VAL A 290 -26.35 -9.88 -0.27
CA VAL A 290 -27.31 -9.05 -1.00
C VAL A 290 -28.73 -9.24 -0.47
N LEU A 291 -29.14 -10.47 -0.17
CA LEU A 291 -30.45 -10.76 0.43
C LEU A 291 -30.57 -10.17 1.83
N GLN A 292 -29.50 -10.24 2.64
CA GLN A 292 -29.49 -9.61 3.96
C GLN A 292 -29.63 -8.08 3.90
N ALA A 293 -28.99 -7.44 2.92
CA ALA A 293 -29.12 -6.00 2.71
C ALA A 293 -30.54 -5.63 2.29
N LEU A 294 -31.20 -6.46 1.48
CA LEU A 294 -32.60 -6.28 1.07
C LEU A 294 -33.57 -6.48 2.25
N GLU A 295 -33.31 -7.44 3.12
CA GLU A 295 -34.13 -7.66 4.33
C GLU A 295 -34.02 -6.49 5.33
N ARG A 296 -32.81 -5.94 5.52
CA ARG A 296 -32.61 -4.73 6.34
C ARG A 296 -33.36 -3.53 5.75
N LEU A 297 -33.25 -3.33 4.43
CA LEU A 297 -33.97 -2.27 3.73
C LEU A 297 -35.50 -2.46 3.87
N ALA A 298 -36.01 -3.68 3.75
CA ALA A 298 -37.44 -3.96 3.93
C ALA A 298 -37.93 -3.59 5.33
N SER A 299 -37.17 -3.95 6.37
CA SER A 299 -37.50 -3.59 7.76
C SER A 299 -37.46 -2.08 8.01
N GLU A 300 -36.53 -1.35 7.38
CA GLU A 300 -36.47 0.11 7.48
C GLU A 300 -37.66 0.79 6.80
N LEU A 301 -38.09 0.28 5.64
CA LEU A 301 -39.26 0.80 4.90
C LEU A 301 -40.57 0.64 5.67
N GLU A 302 -40.72 -0.46 6.41
CA GLU A 302 -41.88 -0.70 7.29
C GLU A 302 -41.96 0.31 8.44
N SER A 303 -40.81 0.81 8.90
CA SER A 303 -40.71 1.80 9.97
C SER A 303 -40.93 3.26 9.53
N VAL A 304 -41.08 3.52 8.22
CA VAL A 304 -41.33 4.87 7.69
C VAL A 304 -42.77 5.31 7.99
N GLU A 305 -42.94 5.98 9.13
CA GLU A 305 -44.12 6.76 9.48
C GLU A 305 -43.99 8.20 8.95
N GLY A 306 -44.53 8.47 7.76
CA GLY A 306 -44.69 9.85 7.29
C GLY A 306 -45.07 9.99 5.81
N GLY A 307 -46.18 10.70 5.57
CA GLY A 307 -46.56 11.40 4.33
C GLY A 307 -46.64 10.61 3.01
N SER A 308 -47.67 10.86 2.21
CA SER A 308 -47.82 10.31 0.84
C SER A 308 -46.56 10.47 -0.02
N ASP A 309 -45.83 11.58 0.17
CA ASP A 309 -44.75 11.99 -0.72
C ASP A 309 -43.43 11.23 -0.48
N ALA A 310 -43.06 10.96 0.77
CA ALA A 310 -41.82 10.20 1.07
C ALA A 310 -41.92 8.74 0.61
N ARG A 311 -43.08 8.11 0.79
CA ARG A 311 -43.31 6.75 0.26
C ARG A 311 -43.30 6.72 -1.26
N LYS A 312 -43.82 7.75 -1.91
CA LYS A 312 -43.83 7.87 -3.37
C LYS A 312 -42.40 8.01 -3.92
N ASP A 313 -41.59 8.89 -3.34
CA ASP A 313 -40.21 9.12 -3.77
C ASP A 313 -39.34 7.85 -3.60
N VAL A 314 -39.50 7.15 -2.48
CA VAL A 314 -38.81 5.88 -2.21
C VAL A 314 -39.26 4.80 -3.18
N THR A 315 -40.56 4.72 -3.50
CA THR A 315 -41.09 3.77 -4.47
C THR A 315 -40.53 4.01 -5.87
N GLU A 316 -40.50 5.27 -6.33
CA GLU A 316 -39.92 5.64 -7.64
C GLU A 316 -38.42 5.28 -7.73
N HIS A 317 -37.68 5.47 -6.63
CA HIS A 317 -36.26 5.12 -6.57
C HIS A 317 -36.02 3.61 -6.66
N LEU A 318 -36.79 2.81 -5.92
CA LEU A 318 -36.70 1.35 -5.95
C LEU A 318 -37.10 0.78 -7.32
N GLN A 319 -38.14 1.32 -7.95
CA GLN A 319 -38.53 0.95 -9.32
C GLN A 319 -37.44 1.29 -10.34
N THR A 320 -36.74 2.42 -10.17
CA THR A 320 -35.61 2.80 -11.03
C THR A 320 -34.43 1.84 -10.87
N MET A 321 -34.10 1.45 -9.63
CA MET A 321 -33.04 0.48 -9.34
C MET A 321 -33.37 -0.90 -9.93
N LEU A 322 -34.60 -1.38 -9.74
CA LEU A 322 -35.07 -2.65 -10.29
C LEU A 322 -35.04 -2.64 -11.82
N SER A 323 -35.48 -1.54 -12.44
CA SER A 323 -35.46 -1.37 -13.90
C SER A 323 -34.05 -1.36 -14.49
N ARG A 324 -33.05 -0.88 -13.75
CA ARG A 324 -31.64 -0.94 -14.15
C ARG A 324 -31.07 -2.34 -14.00
N TRP A 325 -31.41 -3.03 -12.90
CA TRP A 325 -30.97 -4.40 -12.65
C TRP A 325 -31.48 -5.35 -13.73
N LEU A 326 -32.79 -5.30 -14.03
CA LEU A 326 -33.42 -6.13 -15.06
C LEU A 326 -32.87 -5.83 -16.46
N ARG A 327 -32.58 -4.56 -16.79
CA ARG A 327 -31.92 -4.22 -18.07
C ARG A 327 -30.53 -4.82 -18.20
N ARG A 328 -29.79 -4.92 -17.09
CA ARG A 328 -28.43 -5.48 -17.06
C ARG A 328 -28.44 -7.00 -17.20
N SER A 329 -29.44 -7.68 -16.62
CA SER A 329 -29.65 -9.12 -16.86
C SER A 329 -30.11 -9.41 -18.29
N SER A 330 -30.88 -8.50 -18.92
CA SER A 330 -31.29 -8.64 -20.32
C SER A 330 -30.14 -8.40 -21.31
N SER A 331 -29.20 -7.49 -20.99
CA SER A 331 -28.02 -7.25 -21.82
C SER A 331 -27.00 -8.39 -21.76
N ASP A 332 -26.90 -9.08 -20.61
CA ASP A 332 -26.06 -10.27 -20.48
C ASP A 332 -26.64 -11.51 -21.19
N GLY A 333 -27.94 -11.54 -21.48
CA GLY A 333 -28.58 -12.59 -22.28
C GLY A 333 -28.42 -12.44 -23.80
N ALA A 334 -28.11 -11.25 -24.32
CA ALA A 334 -28.04 -10.98 -25.76
C ALA A 334 -26.62 -11.12 -26.36
N ALA A 335 -25.59 -11.35 -25.54
CA ALA A 335 -24.19 -11.44 -26.00
C ALA A 335 -23.68 -12.88 -26.22
N SER A 336 -24.57 -13.90 -26.18
CA SER A 336 -24.16 -15.32 -26.32
C SER A 336 -24.93 -16.12 -27.39
N GLU A 337 -25.36 -15.51 -28.49
CA GLU A 337 -25.76 -16.19 -29.73
C GLU A 337 -25.45 -15.22 -30.89
N THR A 338 -24.69 -15.47 -31.96
CA THR A 338 -24.25 -16.66 -32.70
C THR A 338 -23.20 -16.21 -33.74
N GLY A 339 -22.32 -17.11 -34.20
CA GLY A 339 -21.47 -16.88 -35.36
C GLY A 339 -22.20 -17.12 -36.70
N HIS A 340 -22.07 -16.17 -37.63
CA HIS A 340 -22.00 -16.25 -39.12
C HIS A 340 -23.10 -17.04 -39.90
N PRO A 341 -23.34 -16.72 -41.19
CA PRO A 341 -24.63 -16.21 -41.66
C PRO A 341 -25.37 -17.17 -42.61
N ALA A 342 -26.69 -17.01 -42.72
CA ALA A 342 -27.44 -17.46 -43.88
C ALA A 342 -28.62 -16.52 -44.18
N THR A 343 -28.54 -15.95 -45.37
CA THR A 343 -29.53 -15.28 -46.21
C THR A 343 -31.03 -15.51 -45.92
N GLY A 344 -31.80 -14.42 -45.94
CA GLY A 344 -33.11 -14.41 -46.58
C GLY A 344 -34.26 -13.73 -45.83
N ARG A 345 -34.53 -12.47 -46.21
CA ARG A 345 -35.85 -11.83 -46.29
C ARG A 345 -36.42 -11.14 -45.03
N GLN A 346 -36.02 -9.86 -44.92
CA GLN A 346 -36.88 -8.66 -44.91
C GLN A 346 -37.72 -8.27 -43.66
N GLU A 347 -37.29 -7.16 -43.05
CA GLU A 347 -38.04 -5.98 -42.54
C GLU A 347 -39.42 -6.20 -41.88
N VAL A 348 -39.52 -5.90 -40.58
CA VAL A 348 -40.41 -4.84 -40.03
C VAL A 348 -39.80 -4.26 -38.74
N ALA A 349 -39.81 -2.93 -38.65
CA ALA A 349 -39.44 -2.04 -37.55
C ALA A 349 -39.96 -2.50 -36.16
N GLY A 350 -39.31 -2.18 -35.05
CA GLY A 350 -38.98 -0.81 -34.65
C GLY A 350 -40.23 -0.06 -34.18
N ALA A 351 -40.94 -0.61 -33.19
CA ALA A 351 -41.93 0.03 -32.32
C ALA A 351 -42.28 -0.95 -31.20
N LEU A 352 -42.88 -0.46 -30.11
CA LEU A 352 -43.32 -1.18 -28.89
C LEU A 352 -42.35 -1.10 -27.71
N ASP A 353 -42.05 0.13 -27.29
CA ASP A 353 -42.01 0.44 -25.87
C ASP A 353 -43.23 1.32 -25.57
N VAL A 354 -43.87 1.05 -24.43
CA VAL A 354 -45.12 1.65 -23.91
C VAL A 354 -46.44 1.15 -24.53
N ALA A 355 -46.93 0.00 -24.05
CA ALA A 355 -48.37 -0.31 -24.01
C ALA A 355 -48.72 -0.70 -22.57
N SER A 356 -49.77 -0.10 -22.00
CA SER A 356 -50.23 -0.38 -20.65
C SER A 356 -50.98 -1.71 -20.60
N ALA A 357 -51.03 -2.35 -19.43
CA ALA A 357 -51.60 -3.69 -19.23
C ALA A 357 -53.09 -3.80 -19.67
N ASP A 358 -53.81 -2.68 -19.76
CA ASP A 358 -55.20 -2.64 -20.19
C ASP A 358 -55.36 -2.76 -21.73
N GLU A 359 -54.38 -2.35 -22.53
CA GLU A 359 -54.41 -2.48 -24.00
C GLU A 359 -54.06 -3.92 -24.46
N VAL A 360 -53.30 -4.66 -23.65
CA VAL A 360 -52.96 -6.07 -23.91
C VAL A 360 -54.16 -7.00 -23.66
N LEU A 361 -55.00 -6.69 -22.68
CA LEU A 361 -56.20 -7.48 -22.36
C LEU A 361 -57.32 -7.26 -23.39
N ASP A 362 -57.44 -6.07 -23.97
CA ASP A 362 -58.39 -5.80 -25.06
C ASP A 362 -57.99 -6.46 -26.40
N PHE A 363 -56.69 -6.69 -26.64
CA PHE A 363 -56.22 -7.42 -27.81
C PHE A 363 -56.48 -8.93 -27.71
N ILE A 364 -56.31 -9.52 -26.51
CA ILE A 364 -56.55 -10.96 -26.26
C ILE A 364 -58.04 -11.32 -26.35
N ASN A 365 -58.94 -10.46 -25.84
CA ASN A 365 -60.39 -10.68 -25.94
C ASN A 365 -60.93 -10.53 -27.37
N LYS A 366 -60.22 -9.82 -28.26
CA LYS A 366 -60.63 -9.60 -29.65
C LYS A 366 -60.16 -10.72 -30.60
N GLU A 367 -59.12 -11.46 -30.24
CA GLU A 367 -58.55 -12.56 -31.05
C GLU A 367 -59.00 -13.97 -30.60
N LEU A 368 -59.43 -14.17 -29.34
CA LEU A 368 -59.86 -15.49 -28.84
C LEU A 368 -61.39 -15.65 -28.69
N GLY A 369 -62.16 -14.67 -29.18
CA GLY A 369 -63.62 -14.66 -29.15
C GLY A 369 -64.28 -14.86 -30.52
N SER A 370 -63.85 -15.84 -31.33
CA SER A 370 -64.69 -16.37 -32.41
C SER A 370 -64.36 -17.83 -32.76
N SER A 371 -64.94 -18.75 -31.99
CA SER A 371 -65.68 -19.93 -32.46
C SER A 371 -66.26 -20.69 -31.27
#